data_AF-A0A7K4JY22-F1
#
_entry.id   AF-A0A7K4JY22-F1
#
_cell.length_a   1.000
_cell.length_b   1.000
_cell.length_c   1.000
_cell.angle_alpha   90.00
_cell.angle_beta   90.00
_cell.angle_gamma   90.00
#
_symmetry.space_group_name_H-M   'P 1'
#
loop_
_entity.id
_entity.type
_entity.pdbx_description
1 polymer ?
#
loop_
_entity_poly.entity_id
_entity_poly.type
_entity_poly.pdbx_seq_one_letter_code
_entity_poly.pdbx_strand_id
1 'polypeptide(L)'
;KLCGGKKSYFAAVVCIITLASVVTISYLKSQRLSVLPKIIQEGRKCRREIANNIITPLKDNKTLIIAPYFDSRESKVTRVIGIVHHEDVKELYCWFCCQPHGKVYVSKSKIDVHSDRFGFPYGTADIVCLEPPDCDPTHVSIHWSPHGNIDQLPRFEIKNRKAETSSVDFTVCISAMFGNYNNVLQFIQSMEMYKILGVQKVVIYKNSCSQLMEKVLKFYIEEGTVEIIPWPINSHLKVSTKWHFMQDGTHIGYYGQITALNDCVYRNMLRSKFVILNDADEIILPLKHPDWKTMMQSLQEQNPGTGVFLFENHIFPETISTHTFNISSWNTVPGVNILQHVHREPDRKDVINPKKMIIDPRKVVQTSVHSVLRAYGNSVSVPVDVALIYHCRVPLQGNLPRESLIRDTTLWRYNSSLIMNVNKVLYQTVL
;
A
#
# COMPACT_ATOMS: atom_id res chain seq x y z
N LYS A 1 3.70 -69.14 -24.45
CA LYS A 1 3.16 -68.24 -23.39
C LYS A 1 3.87 -66.88 -23.49
N LEU A 2 3.06 -65.84 -23.72
CA LEU A 2 3.28 -64.39 -23.69
C LEU A 2 4.70 -63.81 -23.45
N CYS A 3 5.33 -63.26 -24.49
CA CYS A 3 6.45 -62.31 -24.36
C CYS A 3 6.36 -61.10 -25.32
N GLY A 4 5.17 -60.76 -25.83
CA GLY A 4 4.95 -59.63 -26.77
C GLY A 4 4.34 -58.35 -26.17
N GLY A 5 3.73 -58.42 -24.98
CA GLY A 5 2.90 -57.31 -24.46
C GLY A 5 3.68 -56.13 -23.86
N LYS A 6 4.77 -56.36 -23.12
CA LYS A 6 5.40 -55.30 -22.31
C LYS A 6 6.07 -54.17 -23.12
N LYS A 7 6.62 -54.46 -24.31
CA LYS A 7 7.24 -53.42 -25.16
C LYS A 7 6.21 -52.48 -25.80
N SER A 8 5.04 -53.02 -26.17
CA SER A 8 3.95 -52.20 -26.75
C SER A 8 3.34 -51.25 -25.73
N TYR A 9 3.17 -51.69 -24.47
CA TYR A 9 2.70 -50.82 -23.39
C TYR A 9 3.71 -49.71 -23.05
N PHE A 10 5.01 -50.01 -23.04
CA PHE A 10 6.03 -48.99 -22.78
C PHE A 10 6.09 -47.94 -23.90
N ALA A 11 6.04 -48.36 -25.17
CA ALA A 11 5.97 -47.44 -26.30
C ALA A 11 4.69 -46.57 -26.28
N ALA A 12 3.54 -47.15 -25.93
CA ALA A 12 2.28 -46.41 -25.79
C ALA A 12 2.34 -45.37 -24.66
N VAL A 13 2.90 -45.72 -23.50
CA VAL A 13 3.07 -44.79 -22.36
C VAL A 13 4.02 -43.64 -22.73
N VAL A 14 5.13 -43.93 -23.39
CA VAL A 14 6.07 -42.89 -23.87
C VAL A 14 5.37 -41.96 -24.87
N CYS A 15 4.59 -42.48 -25.81
CA CYS A 15 3.82 -41.67 -26.75
C CYS A 15 2.78 -40.78 -26.07
N ILE A 16 2.09 -41.27 -25.03
CA ILE A 16 1.10 -40.48 -24.27
C ILE A 16 1.80 -39.34 -23.52
N ILE A 17 2.94 -39.60 -22.88
CA ILE A 17 3.69 -38.57 -22.14
C ILE A 17 4.24 -37.50 -23.10
N THR A 18 4.75 -37.89 -24.27
CA THR A 18 5.26 -36.93 -25.26
C THR A 18 4.14 -36.10 -25.87
N LEU A 19 2.99 -36.71 -26.22
CA LEU A 19 1.80 -35.99 -26.69
C LEU A 19 1.27 -35.02 -25.64
N ALA A 20 1.14 -35.46 -24.39
CA ALA A 20 0.72 -34.59 -23.29
C ALA A 20 1.69 -33.41 -23.12
N SER A 21 3.00 -33.68 -23.13
CA SER A 21 4.03 -32.64 -23.04
C SER A 21 3.96 -31.64 -24.20
N VAL A 22 3.79 -32.11 -25.44
CA VAL A 22 3.67 -31.23 -26.62
C VAL A 22 2.39 -30.40 -26.55
N VAL A 23 1.26 -30.98 -26.12
CA VAL A 23 0.00 -30.26 -25.92
C VAL A 23 0.16 -29.20 -24.84
N THR A 24 0.78 -29.53 -23.71
CA THR A 24 1.06 -28.57 -22.62
C THR A 24 1.98 -27.44 -23.10
N ILE A 25 3.06 -27.75 -23.82
CA ILE A 25 3.98 -26.73 -24.37
C ILE A 25 3.26 -25.85 -25.39
N SER A 26 2.46 -26.43 -26.28
CA SER A 26 1.67 -25.70 -27.28
C SER A 26 0.64 -24.79 -26.61
N TYR A 27 -0.03 -25.28 -25.57
CA TYR A 27 -0.98 -24.51 -24.77
C TYR A 27 -0.30 -23.35 -24.05
N LEU A 28 0.84 -23.58 -23.38
CA LEU A 28 1.63 -22.55 -22.73
C LEU A 28 2.15 -21.51 -23.73
N LYS A 29 2.57 -21.94 -24.93
CA LYS A 29 3.02 -21.05 -26.01
C LYS A 29 1.84 -20.19 -26.51
N SER A 30 0.67 -20.78 -26.72
CA SER A 30 -0.54 -20.06 -27.14
C SER A 30 -0.98 -19.03 -26.10
N GLN A 31 -0.99 -19.40 -24.81
CA GLN A 31 -1.26 -18.46 -23.72
C GLN A 31 -0.25 -17.30 -23.72
N ARG A 32 1.04 -17.59 -23.88
CA ARG A 32 2.09 -16.56 -23.93
C ARG A 32 1.92 -15.61 -25.13
N LEU A 33 1.56 -16.14 -26.30
CA LEU A 33 1.24 -15.33 -27.49
C LEU A 33 -0.02 -14.47 -27.34
N SER A 34 -0.98 -14.89 -26.51
CA SER A 34 -2.21 -14.12 -26.27
C SER A 34 -1.98 -12.84 -25.45
N VAL A 35 -0.91 -12.81 -24.65
CA VAL A 35 -0.54 -11.67 -23.79
C VAL A 35 0.40 -10.70 -24.50
N LEU A 36 1.11 -11.15 -25.55
CA LEU A 36 2.04 -10.28 -26.28
C LEU A 36 1.32 -9.06 -26.89
N PRO A 37 1.91 -7.85 -26.80
CA PRO A 37 1.36 -6.66 -27.43
C PRO A 37 1.20 -6.86 -28.94
N LYS A 38 0.02 -6.58 -29.46
CA LYS A 38 -0.27 -6.63 -30.91
C LYS A 38 -0.47 -5.22 -31.43
N ILE A 39 0.11 -4.93 -32.59
CA ILE A 39 -0.18 -3.70 -33.32
C ILE A 39 -1.57 -3.85 -33.91
N ILE A 40 -2.47 -2.94 -33.59
CA ILE A 40 -3.83 -2.94 -34.15
C ILE A 40 -4.03 -1.78 -35.14
N GLN A 41 -3.30 -0.67 -34.98
CA GLN A 41 -3.41 0.50 -35.87
C GLN A 41 -2.08 1.27 -35.97
N GLU A 42 -1.80 1.81 -37.16
CA GLU A 42 -0.68 2.72 -37.45
C GLU A 42 -1.19 4.10 -37.85
N GLY A 43 -0.48 5.16 -37.46
CA GLY A 43 -0.75 6.54 -37.91
C GLY A 43 -1.79 7.34 -37.12
N ARG A 44 -2.32 6.82 -35.99
CA ARG A 44 -3.22 7.59 -35.12
C ARG A 44 -2.45 8.34 -34.04
N LYS A 45 -2.82 9.61 -33.83
CA LYS A 45 -2.40 10.39 -32.67
C LYS A 45 -3.41 10.11 -31.55
N CYS A 46 -2.97 9.67 -30.38
CA CYS A 46 -3.84 9.44 -29.24
C CYS A 46 -4.26 10.78 -28.64
N ARG A 47 -5.44 11.27 -29.00
CA ARG A 47 -5.85 12.67 -28.80
C ARG A 47 -6.72 12.93 -27.58
N ARG A 48 -7.14 11.91 -26.83
CA ARG A 48 -8.04 12.10 -25.68
C ARG A 48 -7.38 12.81 -24.50
N GLU A 49 -8.19 13.44 -23.66
CA GLU A 49 -7.75 14.04 -22.40
C GLU A 49 -7.08 13.04 -21.47
N ILE A 50 -6.11 13.57 -20.72
CA ILE A 50 -5.40 12.86 -19.67
C ILE A 50 -6.37 12.71 -18.49
N ALA A 51 -6.48 11.50 -17.95
CA ALA A 51 -7.25 11.26 -16.74
C ALA A 51 -6.54 11.93 -15.56
N ASN A 52 -7.20 12.94 -14.99
CA ASN A 52 -6.66 13.73 -13.88
C ASN A 52 -7.23 13.31 -12.51
N ASN A 53 -8.24 12.43 -12.49
CA ASN A 53 -8.85 11.94 -11.26
C ASN A 53 -7.99 10.85 -10.61
N ILE A 54 -7.87 10.88 -9.28
CA ILE A 54 -7.17 9.85 -8.50
C ILE A 54 -7.84 8.47 -8.60
N ILE A 55 -9.17 8.45 -8.71
CA ILE A 55 -9.96 7.25 -8.92
C ILE A 55 -10.80 7.47 -10.18
N THR A 56 -10.57 6.67 -11.21
CA THR A 56 -11.28 6.78 -12.50
C THR A 56 -12.08 5.52 -12.77
N PRO A 57 -13.43 5.58 -12.76
CA PRO A 57 -14.25 4.44 -13.17
C PRO A 57 -14.14 4.20 -14.67
N LEU A 58 -14.03 2.93 -15.06
CA LEU A 58 -14.21 2.52 -16.45
C LEU A 58 -15.70 2.37 -16.77
N LYS A 59 -16.04 2.36 -18.06
CA LYS A 59 -17.46 2.27 -18.49
C LYS A 59 -18.08 0.89 -18.25
N ASP A 60 -17.32 -0.11 -17.82
CA ASP A 60 -17.85 -1.40 -17.37
C ASP A 60 -18.57 -1.29 -16.01
N ASN A 61 -18.44 -0.16 -15.32
CA ASN A 61 -18.97 0.14 -13.98
C ASN A 61 -18.50 -0.84 -12.89
N LYS A 62 -17.45 -1.63 -13.16
CA LYS A 62 -16.94 -2.68 -12.28
C LYS A 62 -15.43 -2.59 -12.05
N THR A 63 -14.77 -1.70 -12.77
CA THR A 63 -13.34 -1.43 -12.66
C THR A 63 -13.10 0.04 -12.33
N LEU A 64 -12.29 0.30 -11.30
CA LEU A 64 -11.76 1.62 -10.96
C LEU A 64 -10.25 1.60 -11.15
N ILE A 65 -9.72 2.56 -11.90
CA ILE A 65 -8.28 2.75 -12.10
C ILE A 65 -7.76 3.78 -11.11
N ILE A 66 -6.66 3.45 -10.41
CA ILE A 66 -5.96 4.37 -9.52
C ILE A 66 -4.78 5.01 -10.25
N ALA A 67 -3.74 4.22 -10.55
CA ALA A 67 -2.56 4.73 -11.25
C ALA A 67 -1.76 3.59 -11.93
N PRO A 68 -1.18 3.85 -13.11
CA PRO A 68 -0.22 2.97 -13.75
C PRO A 68 1.22 3.30 -13.36
N TYR A 69 2.02 2.25 -13.20
CA TYR A 69 3.44 2.30 -12.86
C TYR A 69 4.24 1.37 -13.76
N PHE A 70 5.37 1.84 -14.25
CA PHE A 70 6.38 1.03 -14.91
C PHE A 70 7.04 0.11 -13.89
N ASP A 71 7.12 -1.18 -14.19
CA ASP A 71 7.74 -2.18 -13.34
C ASP A 71 8.60 -3.08 -14.24
N SER A 72 9.91 -3.06 -14.02
CA SER A 72 10.89 -3.82 -14.81
C SER A 72 11.61 -4.88 -13.98
N ARG A 73 11.12 -5.19 -12.77
CA ARG A 73 11.80 -6.09 -11.82
C ARG A 73 11.85 -7.55 -12.28
N GLU A 74 10.84 -7.99 -13.03
CA GLU A 74 10.80 -9.33 -13.67
C GLU A 74 10.80 -9.22 -15.19
N SER A 75 9.96 -8.34 -15.74
CA SER A 75 9.79 -8.13 -17.17
C SER A 75 9.33 -6.70 -17.41
N LYS A 76 9.50 -6.18 -18.63
CA LYS A 76 9.10 -4.82 -18.99
C LYS A 76 7.57 -4.70 -19.03
N VAL A 77 6.96 -4.28 -17.92
CA VAL A 77 5.49 -4.16 -17.79
C VAL A 77 5.06 -2.79 -17.29
N THR A 78 3.84 -2.41 -17.66
CA THR A 78 3.07 -1.42 -16.92
C THR A 78 2.13 -2.17 -15.99
N ARG A 79 2.26 -1.94 -14.68
CA ARG A 79 1.34 -2.44 -13.65
C ARG A 79 0.38 -1.32 -13.27
N VAL A 80 -0.91 -1.55 -13.43
CA VAL A 80 -1.93 -0.58 -13.04
C VAL A 80 -2.59 -1.04 -11.74
N ILE A 81 -2.46 -0.21 -10.70
CA ILE A 81 -3.19 -0.41 -9.45
C ILE A 81 -4.64 -0.01 -9.68
N GLY A 82 -5.56 -0.91 -9.37
CA GLY A 82 -6.98 -0.73 -9.56
C GLY A 82 -7.81 -1.39 -8.47
N ILE A 83 -9.13 -1.19 -8.56
CA ILE A 83 -10.14 -1.88 -7.78
C ILE A 83 -11.09 -2.54 -8.77
N VAL A 84 -11.33 -3.84 -8.64
CA VAL A 84 -12.20 -4.60 -9.55
C VAL A 84 -13.19 -5.45 -8.77
N HIS A 85 -14.37 -5.66 -9.36
CA HIS A 85 -15.27 -6.72 -8.89
C HIS A 85 -14.64 -8.09 -9.19
N HIS A 86 -14.32 -8.86 -8.15
CA HIS A 86 -13.43 -10.02 -8.28
C HIS A 86 -14.00 -11.15 -9.16
N GLU A 87 -15.33 -11.25 -9.27
CA GLU A 87 -15.97 -12.27 -10.12
C GLU A 87 -16.34 -11.76 -11.50
N ASP A 88 -16.59 -10.47 -11.66
CA ASP A 88 -17.29 -9.98 -12.86
C ASP A 88 -16.34 -9.44 -13.91
N VAL A 89 -15.18 -8.94 -13.48
CA VAL A 89 -14.16 -8.41 -14.38
C VAL A 89 -13.29 -9.58 -14.86
N LYS A 90 -13.57 -10.06 -16.07
CA LYS A 90 -12.86 -11.22 -16.65
C LYS A 90 -11.67 -10.83 -17.52
N GLU A 91 -11.81 -9.75 -18.28
CA GLU A 91 -10.81 -9.33 -19.25
C GLU A 91 -10.67 -7.81 -19.27
N LEU A 92 -9.42 -7.37 -19.31
CA LEU A 92 -9.03 -5.99 -19.54
C LEU A 92 -7.85 -5.98 -20.50
N TYR A 93 -7.75 -4.91 -21.28
CA TYR A 93 -6.74 -4.70 -22.31
C TYR A 93 -6.08 -3.35 -22.10
N CYS A 94 -4.75 -3.34 -22.16
CA CYS A 94 -3.96 -2.13 -22.14
C CYS A 94 -3.69 -1.65 -23.56
N TRP A 95 -3.94 -0.37 -23.79
CA TRP A 95 -3.71 0.30 -25.05
C TRP A 95 -2.57 1.30 -24.86
N PHE A 96 -1.43 1.01 -25.48
CA PHE A 96 -0.24 1.84 -25.43
C PHE A 96 -0.14 2.70 -26.68
N CYS A 97 0.16 3.98 -26.47
CA CYS A 97 0.40 4.92 -27.54
C CYS A 97 1.90 5.20 -27.66
N CYS A 98 2.54 4.64 -28.68
CA CYS A 98 3.96 4.86 -28.92
C CYS A 98 4.15 6.06 -29.88
N GLN A 99 4.75 7.13 -29.37
CA GLN A 99 5.22 8.27 -30.17
C GLN A 99 6.69 8.05 -30.57
N PRO A 100 7.17 8.57 -31.71
CA PRO A 100 6.51 9.48 -32.66
C PRO A 100 5.73 8.78 -33.80
N HIS A 101 5.84 7.46 -33.96
CA HIS A 101 5.25 6.74 -35.10
C HIS A 101 3.72 6.56 -35.03
N GLY A 102 3.07 6.96 -33.93
CA GLY A 102 1.62 6.86 -33.77
C GLY A 102 1.10 5.42 -33.82
N LYS A 103 1.94 4.45 -33.43
CA LYS A 103 1.56 3.05 -33.36
C LYS A 103 0.79 2.79 -32.07
N VAL A 104 -0.35 2.13 -32.21
CA VAL A 104 -1.20 1.72 -31.10
C VAL A 104 -1.00 0.23 -30.87
N TYR A 105 -0.49 -0.10 -29.69
CA TYR A 105 -0.31 -1.49 -29.26
C TYR A 105 -1.39 -1.84 -28.26
N VAL A 106 -1.97 -3.02 -28.42
CA VAL A 106 -2.95 -3.56 -27.47
C VAL A 106 -2.39 -4.85 -26.88
N SER A 107 -2.28 -4.88 -25.55
CA SER A 107 -1.87 -6.05 -24.77
C SER A 107 -3.07 -6.54 -23.98
N LYS A 108 -3.36 -7.84 -24.03
CA LYS A 108 -4.23 -8.45 -23.02
C LYS A 108 -3.55 -8.32 -21.66
N SER A 109 -4.28 -7.86 -20.65
CA SER A 109 -3.74 -7.73 -19.30
C SER A 109 -3.90 -9.05 -18.53
N LYS A 110 -3.00 -9.27 -17.56
CA LYS A 110 -3.25 -10.20 -16.46
C LYS A 110 -3.87 -9.42 -15.32
N ILE A 111 -5.08 -9.80 -14.91
CA ILE A 111 -5.76 -9.22 -13.74
C ILE A 111 -5.42 -10.09 -12.54
N ASP A 112 -4.67 -9.53 -11.60
CA ASP A 112 -4.24 -10.21 -10.38
C ASP A 112 -4.92 -9.54 -9.17
N VAL A 113 -6.07 -10.09 -8.78
CA VAL A 113 -6.83 -9.59 -7.62
C VAL A 113 -6.14 -10.06 -6.34
N HIS A 114 -5.87 -9.12 -5.44
CA HIS A 114 -5.16 -9.41 -4.20
C HIS A 114 -5.99 -10.36 -3.34
N SER A 115 -5.32 -11.34 -2.74
CA SER A 115 -5.99 -12.40 -1.97
C SER A 115 -6.69 -11.88 -0.71
N ASP A 116 -6.19 -10.81 -0.12
CA ASP A 116 -6.64 -10.29 1.18
C ASP A 116 -7.82 -9.33 1.08
N ARG A 117 -8.88 -9.75 0.38
CA ARG A 117 -10.11 -8.96 0.18
C ARG A 117 -11.10 -9.03 1.35
N PHE A 118 -10.83 -9.85 2.36
CA PHE A 118 -11.70 -10.06 3.54
C PHE A 118 -13.20 -10.29 3.22
N GLY A 119 -13.47 -11.04 2.15
CA GLY A 119 -14.82 -11.39 1.71
C GLY A 119 -15.53 -10.33 0.87
N PHE A 120 -14.98 -9.13 0.69
CA PHE A 120 -15.63 -8.06 -0.09
C PHE A 120 -15.71 -8.39 -1.60
N PRO A 121 -16.76 -7.91 -2.30
CA PRO A 121 -16.93 -8.15 -3.74
C PRO A 121 -15.97 -7.32 -4.61
N TYR A 122 -15.56 -6.14 -4.15
CA TYR A 122 -14.51 -5.35 -4.80
C TYR A 122 -13.19 -5.50 -4.04
N GLY A 123 -12.12 -5.79 -4.78
CA GLY A 123 -10.78 -5.98 -4.24
C GLY A 123 -9.74 -5.15 -5.00
N THR A 124 -8.62 -4.86 -4.32
CA THR A 124 -7.42 -4.32 -4.96
C THR A 124 -6.91 -5.30 -6.01
N ALA A 125 -6.49 -4.79 -7.16
CA ALA A 125 -5.93 -5.62 -8.22
C ALA A 125 -4.75 -4.95 -8.91
N ASP A 126 -3.80 -5.78 -9.32
CA ASP A 126 -2.77 -5.40 -10.28
C ASP A 126 -3.23 -5.80 -11.68
N ILE A 127 -3.47 -4.81 -12.55
CA ILE A 127 -3.73 -5.03 -13.97
C ILE A 127 -2.38 -4.92 -14.68
N VAL A 128 -1.76 -6.07 -14.95
CA VAL A 128 -0.39 -6.17 -15.47
C VAL A 128 -0.41 -6.29 -16.99
N CYS A 129 0.30 -5.39 -17.65
CA CYS A 129 0.36 -5.32 -19.10
C CYS A 129 1.80 -5.35 -19.59
N LEU A 130 2.10 -6.28 -20.50
CA LEU A 130 3.38 -6.30 -21.20
C LEU A 130 3.49 -5.02 -22.05
N GLU A 131 4.62 -4.33 -21.93
CA GLU A 131 4.85 -3.17 -22.78
C GLU A 131 5.38 -3.59 -24.15
N PRO A 132 5.13 -2.78 -25.19
CA PRO A 132 5.73 -3.00 -26.51
C PRO A 132 7.27 -3.00 -26.43
N PRO A 133 7.96 -3.92 -27.13
CA PRO A 133 9.42 -3.96 -27.13
C PRO A 133 10.03 -2.72 -27.80
N ASP A 134 9.34 -2.19 -28.81
CA ASP A 134 9.86 -1.14 -29.69
C ASP A 134 9.55 0.29 -29.19
N CYS A 135 9.04 0.44 -27.96
CA CYS A 135 8.75 1.76 -27.41
C CYS A 135 8.74 1.80 -25.88
N ASP A 136 8.88 3.02 -25.33
CA ASP A 136 8.71 3.33 -23.91
C ASP A 136 7.44 4.19 -23.74
N PRO A 137 6.27 3.58 -23.48
CA PRO A 137 5.05 4.34 -23.32
C PRO A 137 5.13 5.25 -22.10
N THR A 138 4.67 6.49 -22.27
CA THR A 138 4.48 7.44 -21.15
C THR A 138 3.07 7.39 -20.60
N HIS A 139 2.13 6.85 -21.37
CA HIS A 139 0.72 6.74 -21.02
C HIS A 139 0.16 5.39 -21.45
N VAL A 140 -0.86 4.93 -20.72
CA VAL A 140 -1.64 3.74 -21.03
C VAL A 140 -3.13 4.05 -20.91
N SER A 141 -3.96 3.38 -21.70
CA SER A 141 -5.41 3.35 -21.53
C SER A 141 -5.88 1.93 -21.24
N ILE A 142 -6.94 1.78 -20.43
CA ILE A 142 -7.50 0.47 -20.05
C ILE A 142 -8.91 0.33 -20.60
N HIS A 143 -9.23 -0.84 -21.16
CA HIS A 143 -10.53 -1.12 -21.76
C HIS A 143 -10.91 -2.60 -21.62
N TRP A 144 -12.19 -2.93 -21.54
CA TRP A 144 -12.66 -4.33 -21.45
C TRP A 144 -12.61 -5.10 -22.77
N SER A 145 -12.37 -4.42 -23.90
CA SER A 145 -12.31 -5.02 -25.23
C SER A 145 -10.99 -4.68 -25.96
N PRO A 146 -10.43 -5.60 -26.76
CA PRO A 146 -9.28 -5.32 -27.62
C PRO A 146 -9.65 -4.50 -28.86
N HIS A 147 -10.95 -4.31 -29.10
CA HIS A 147 -11.49 -3.51 -30.19
C HIS A 147 -12.10 -2.23 -29.62
N GLY A 148 -11.96 -1.14 -30.37
CA GLY A 148 -12.48 0.16 -29.97
C GLY A 148 -11.69 1.30 -30.58
N ASN A 149 -12.02 2.50 -30.11
CA ASN A 149 -11.34 3.72 -30.51
C ASN A 149 -10.54 4.27 -29.32
N ILE A 150 -9.21 4.21 -29.40
CA ILE A 150 -8.30 4.73 -28.35
C ILE A 150 -8.48 6.23 -28.11
N ASP A 151 -8.94 6.99 -29.10
CA ASP A 151 -9.24 8.43 -28.94
C ASP A 151 -10.48 8.67 -28.06
N GLN A 152 -11.21 7.60 -27.70
CA GLN A 152 -12.29 7.60 -26.72
C GLN A 152 -11.87 6.96 -25.35
N LEU A 153 -10.59 6.61 -25.27
CA LEU A 153 -9.74 6.23 -24.14
C LEU A 153 -9.41 7.27 -23.07
N PRO A 154 -9.80 7.21 -21.77
CA PRO A 154 -9.03 7.97 -20.78
C PRO A 154 -7.55 7.55 -20.82
N ARG A 155 -6.63 8.51 -20.84
CA ARG A 155 -5.17 8.25 -20.84
C ARG A 155 -4.60 8.44 -19.45
N PHE A 156 -3.92 7.43 -18.93
CA PHE A 156 -3.29 7.46 -17.62
C PHE A 156 -1.77 7.60 -17.78
N GLU A 157 -1.19 8.65 -17.20
CA GLU A 157 0.27 8.83 -17.15
C GLU A 157 0.91 7.75 -16.28
N ILE A 158 1.95 7.09 -16.81
CA ILE A 158 2.75 6.11 -16.08
C ILE A 158 3.68 6.86 -15.12
N LYS A 159 3.34 6.84 -13.83
CA LYS A 159 3.77 7.85 -12.86
C LYS A 159 5.26 7.85 -12.53
N ASN A 160 5.92 6.70 -12.59
CA ASN A 160 7.33 6.52 -12.23
C ASN A 160 8.27 6.40 -13.46
N ARG A 161 7.86 6.92 -14.63
CA ARG A 161 8.73 6.98 -15.83
C ARG A 161 9.76 8.09 -15.78
N LYS A 162 9.46 9.20 -15.10
CA LYS A 162 10.37 10.31 -14.94
C LYS A 162 11.25 10.02 -13.72
N ALA A 163 12.56 10.12 -13.90
CA ALA A 163 13.49 10.05 -12.77
C ALA A 163 13.18 11.24 -11.83
N GLU A 164 12.88 10.96 -10.57
CA GLU A 164 12.80 12.02 -9.56
C GLU A 164 14.21 12.48 -9.21
N THR A 165 14.38 13.79 -9.05
CA THR A 165 15.68 14.42 -8.82
C THR A 165 16.19 14.25 -7.39
N SER A 166 15.34 13.82 -6.45
CA SER A 166 15.71 13.63 -5.05
C SER A 166 15.04 12.39 -4.46
N SER A 167 15.84 11.45 -3.96
CA SER A 167 15.36 10.32 -3.15
C SER A 167 15.47 10.66 -1.66
N VAL A 168 14.45 10.28 -0.88
CA VAL A 168 14.45 10.38 0.58
C VAL A 168 14.73 9.03 1.23
N ASP A 169 15.18 9.03 2.49
CA ASP A 169 15.42 7.79 3.23
C ASP A 169 14.10 7.13 3.65
N PHE A 170 13.17 7.92 4.21
CA PHE A 170 11.93 7.40 4.79
C PHE A 170 10.70 8.18 4.35
N THR A 171 9.70 7.43 3.89
CA THR A 171 8.34 7.94 3.66
C THR A 171 7.33 7.12 4.46
N VAL A 172 6.45 7.80 5.21
CA VAL A 172 5.31 7.15 5.88
C VAL A 172 4.09 7.21 4.97
N CYS A 173 3.42 6.09 4.77
CA CYS A 173 2.16 6.00 4.05
C CYS A 173 1.03 5.79 5.06
N ILE A 174 0.20 6.82 5.24
CA ILE A 174 -1.07 6.72 5.96
C ILE A 174 -2.13 6.48 4.91
N SER A 175 -2.81 5.34 5.02
CA SER A 175 -3.86 4.93 4.08
C SER A 175 -5.13 5.74 4.33
N ALA A 176 -6.31 5.14 4.46
CA ALA A 176 -7.54 5.93 4.42
C ALA A 176 -7.75 6.75 5.71
N MET A 177 -7.57 8.07 5.64
CA MET A 177 -8.04 9.01 6.66
C MET A 177 -9.54 9.27 6.42
N PHE A 178 -10.40 8.53 7.13
CA PHE A 178 -11.86 8.53 6.93
C PHE A 178 -12.62 8.81 8.23
N GLY A 179 -13.96 8.89 8.11
CA GLY A 179 -14.85 8.92 9.27
C GLY A 179 -14.85 10.25 10.01
N ASN A 180 -14.62 11.35 9.29
CA ASN A 180 -14.44 12.68 9.89
C ASN A 180 -13.32 12.67 10.95
N TYR A 181 -12.16 12.11 10.59
CA TYR A 181 -11.00 11.97 11.47
C TYR A 181 -10.70 13.28 12.23
N ASN A 182 -10.71 13.19 13.57
CA ASN A 182 -10.61 14.36 14.46
C ASN A 182 -9.65 14.13 15.64
N ASN A 183 -8.76 13.14 15.56
CA ASN A 183 -7.74 12.90 16.59
C ASN A 183 -6.51 13.80 16.33
N VAL A 184 -6.72 15.11 16.51
CA VAL A 184 -5.80 16.18 16.11
C VAL A 184 -4.51 16.16 16.93
N LEU A 185 -4.62 16.11 18.26
CA LEU A 185 -3.47 16.14 19.15
C LEU A 185 -2.57 14.91 18.95
N GLN A 186 -3.15 13.71 18.85
CA GLN A 186 -2.39 12.49 18.58
C GLN A 186 -1.74 12.53 17.21
N PHE A 187 -2.44 13.00 16.17
CA PHE A 187 -1.86 13.14 14.83
C PHE A 187 -0.64 14.05 14.80
N ILE A 188 -0.70 15.22 15.45
CA ILE A 188 0.44 16.14 15.54
C ILE A 188 1.61 15.46 16.27
N GLN A 189 1.34 14.77 17.38
CA GLN A 189 2.39 14.03 18.11
C GLN A 189 3.00 12.91 17.24
N SER A 190 2.21 12.15 16.49
CA SER A 190 2.71 11.13 15.56
C SER A 190 3.58 11.75 14.47
N MET A 191 3.13 12.83 13.83
CA MET A 191 3.87 13.53 12.78
C MET A 191 5.22 14.05 13.27
N GLU A 192 5.25 14.68 14.44
CA GLU A 192 6.49 15.19 15.03
C GLU A 192 7.41 14.05 15.50
N MET A 193 6.85 12.94 16.00
CA MET A 193 7.62 11.74 16.27
C MET A 193 8.25 11.14 15.00
N TYR A 194 7.51 11.08 13.89
CA TYR A 194 8.05 10.63 12.60
C TYR A 194 9.24 11.50 12.16
N LYS A 195 9.13 12.83 12.27
CA LYS A 195 10.22 13.76 11.96
C LYS A 195 11.44 13.53 12.86
N ILE A 196 11.23 13.37 14.17
CA ILE A 196 12.29 13.04 15.14
C ILE A 196 13.00 11.72 14.78
N LEU A 197 12.25 10.72 14.29
CA LEU A 197 12.76 9.42 13.89
C LEU A 197 13.42 9.41 12.50
N GLY A 198 13.38 10.53 11.77
CA GLY A 198 14.09 10.76 10.52
C GLY A 198 13.25 10.75 9.25
N VAL A 199 11.92 10.89 9.35
CA VAL A 199 11.03 10.97 8.18
C VAL A 199 11.17 12.28 7.43
N GLN A 200 11.20 12.20 6.11
CA GLN A 200 11.20 13.36 5.23
C GLN A 200 9.86 13.59 4.53
N LYS A 201 9.07 12.54 4.31
CA LYS A 201 7.76 12.64 3.63
C LYS A 201 6.71 11.77 4.30
N VAL A 202 5.47 12.28 4.31
CA VAL A 202 4.29 11.53 4.73
C VAL A 202 3.24 11.66 3.64
N VAL A 203 2.78 10.53 3.10
CA VAL A 203 1.72 10.47 2.09
C VAL A 203 0.44 10.04 2.79
N ILE A 204 -0.63 10.82 2.64
CA ILE A 204 -1.91 10.57 3.31
C ILE A 204 -3.03 10.43 2.28
N TYR A 205 -3.73 9.30 2.28
CA TYR A 205 -4.91 9.08 1.43
C TYR A 205 -6.15 9.61 2.14
N LYS A 206 -6.46 10.87 1.88
CA LYS A 206 -7.48 11.61 2.62
C LYS A 206 -8.87 11.42 2.02
N ASN A 207 -9.77 10.80 2.77
CA ASN A 207 -11.18 10.73 2.46
C ASN A 207 -11.97 11.85 3.17
N SER A 208 -11.91 11.93 4.50
CA SER A 208 -12.61 12.94 5.29
C SER A 208 -11.97 13.15 6.66
N CYS A 209 -11.87 14.41 7.09
CA CYS A 209 -11.37 14.82 8.40
C CYS A 209 -12.08 16.09 8.89
N SER A 210 -11.88 16.44 10.16
CA SER A 210 -12.45 17.65 10.74
C SER A 210 -11.82 18.93 10.15
N GLN A 211 -12.52 20.06 10.29
CA GLN A 211 -12.00 21.37 9.86
C GLN A 211 -10.70 21.75 10.58
N LEU A 212 -10.55 21.35 11.85
CA LEU A 212 -9.32 21.60 12.59
C LEU A 212 -8.17 20.76 12.04
N MET A 213 -8.43 19.50 11.68
CA MET A 213 -7.45 18.66 11.01
C MET A 213 -7.04 19.23 9.65
N GLU A 214 -7.95 19.83 8.87
CA GLU A 214 -7.59 20.49 7.59
C GLU A 214 -6.54 21.61 7.79
N LYS A 215 -6.66 22.40 8.86
CA LYS A 215 -5.67 23.45 9.19
C LYS A 215 -4.30 22.85 9.51
N VAL A 216 -4.28 21.76 10.27
CA VAL A 216 -3.05 21.05 10.64
C VAL A 216 -2.41 20.39 9.41
N LEU A 217 -3.20 19.76 8.55
CA LEU A 217 -2.69 19.19 7.30
C LEU A 217 -2.12 20.27 6.39
N LYS A 218 -2.79 21.43 6.28
CA LYS A 218 -2.29 22.58 5.51
C LYS A 218 -0.91 23.02 5.99
N PHE A 219 -0.71 23.11 7.31
CA PHE A 219 0.60 23.43 7.88
C PHE A 219 1.70 22.46 7.41
N TYR A 220 1.47 21.15 7.50
CA TYR A 220 2.47 20.16 7.08
C TYR A 220 2.67 20.08 5.56
N ILE A 221 1.66 20.45 4.76
CA ILE A 221 1.79 20.59 3.30
C ILE A 221 2.69 21.78 2.97
N GLU A 222 2.47 22.93 3.61
CA GLU A 222 3.28 24.15 3.42
C GLU A 222 4.72 23.97 3.92
N GLU A 223 4.91 23.22 5.02
CA GLU A 223 6.23 22.78 5.48
C GLU A 223 6.91 21.83 4.48
N GLY A 224 6.14 21.15 3.63
CA GLY A 224 6.61 20.17 2.66
C GLY A 224 6.75 18.75 3.21
N THR A 225 6.35 18.50 4.46
CA THR A 225 6.40 17.16 5.09
C THR A 225 5.28 16.25 4.54
N VAL A 226 4.08 16.80 4.30
CA VAL A 226 2.90 16.01 3.91
C VAL A 226 2.54 16.19 2.43
N GLU A 227 2.27 15.06 1.75
CA GLU A 227 1.62 14.96 0.44
C GLU A 227 0.22 14.37 0.63
N ILE A 228 -0.82 15.12 0.29
CA ILE A 228 -2.21 14.62 0.33
C ILE A 228 -2.59 14.00 -1.00
N ILE A 229 -3.11 12.77 -0.95
CA ILE A 229 -3.79 12.11 -2.06
C ILE A 229 -5.30 12.15 -1.79
N PRO A 230 -6.09 12.92 -2.55
CA PRO A 230 -7.55 12.90 -2.43
C PRO A 230 -8.10 11.49 -2.67
N TRP A 231 -8.92 10.99 -1.74
CA TRP A 231 -9.42 9.61 -1.77
C TRP A 231 -10.95 9.53 -1.73
N PRO A 232 -11.65 9.97 -2.79
CA PRO A 232 -13.12 10.07 -2.86
C PRO A 232 -13.80 8.73 -3.14
N ILE A 233 -13.33 7.63 -2.53
CA ILE A 233 -13.80 6.27 -2.85
C ILE A 233 -15.31 6.07 -2.60
N ASN A 234 -15.88 6.79 -1.64
CA ASN A 234 -17.32 6.76 -1.32
C ASN A 234 -18.20 7.36 -2.43
N SER A 235 -17.62 8.11 -3.37
CA SER A 235 -18.31 8.57 -4.58
C SER A 235 -18.42 7.47 -5.65
N HIS A 236 -17.71 6.35 -5.48
CA HIS A 236 -17.65 5.27 -6.47
C HIS A 236 -18.16 3.92 -5.95
N LEU A 237 -17.97 3.64 -4.65
CA LEU A 237 -18.34 2.38 -4.01
C LEU A 237 -19.07 2.61 -2.69
N LYS A 238 -19.92 1.66 -2.29
CA LYS A 238 -20.41 1.57 -0.91
C LYS A 238 -19.24 1.10 -0.05
N VAL A 239 -18.69 1.98 0.77
CA VAL A 239 -17.52 1.70 1.60
C VAL A 239 -17.91 1.31 3.02
N SER A 240 -17.03 0.55 3.67
CA SER A 240 -17.20 0.08 5.05
C SER A 240 -16.14 0.65 5.99
N THR A 241 -16.55 0.80 7.25
CA THR A 241 -15.67 1.07 8.42
C THR A 241 -15.21 -0.23 9.10
N LYS A 242 -15.59 -1.38 8.54
CA LYS A 242 -15.33 -2.73 9.04
C LYS A 242 -14.32 -3.44 8.14
N TRP A 243 -13.64 -4.40 8.75
CA TRP A 243 -12.61 -5.19 8.09
C TRP A 243 -13.16 -6.38 7.31
N HIS A 244 -14.37 -6.85 7.62
CA HIS A 244 -14.93 -8.08 7.03
C HIS A 244 -16.31 -7.84 6.42
N PHE A 245 -16.53 -8.37 5.21
CA PHE A 245 -17.77 -8.19 4.45
C PHE A 245 -19.03 -8.59 5.22
N MET A 246 -18.99 -9.70 5.97
CA MET A 246 -20.15 -10.21 6.71
C MET A 246 -20.66 -9.26 7.80
N GLN A 247 -19.94 -8.19 8.14
CA GLN A 247 -20.36 -7.23 9.17
C GLN A 247 -21.34 -6.18 8.65
N ASP A 248 -21.32 -5.84 7.35
CA ASP A 248 -22.21 -4.81 6.79
C ASP A 248 -22.61 -4.96 5.31
N GLY A 249 -22.08 -5.95 4.58
CA GLY A 249 -22.51 -6.25 3.21
C GLY A 249 -22.16 -5.17 2.17
N THR A 250 -21.20 -4.30 2.46
CA THR A 250 -20.77 -3.23 1.55
C THR A 250 -19.81 -3.73 0.45
N HIS A 251 -19.33 -2.83 -0.42
CA HIS A 251 -18.52 -3.19 -1.56
C HIS A 251 -17.03 -3.35 -1.25
N ILE A 252 -16.48 -2.58 -0.29
CA ILE A 252 -15.05 -2.56 0.04
C ILE A 252 -14.80 -2.12 1.49
N GLY A 253 -13.89 -2.82 2.19
CA GLY A 253 -13.51 -2.55 3.57
C GLY A 253 -12.58 -1.35 3.74
N TYR A 254 -12.67 -0.71 4.91
CA TYR A 254 -11.85 0.45 5.34
C TYR A 254 -11.56 1.47 4.24
N TYR A 255 -12.58 1.85 3.48
CA TYR A 255 -12.44 2.86 2.42
C TYR A 255 -11.32 2.52 1.42
N GLY A 256 -11.09 1.24 1.12
CA GLY A 256 -10.07 0.81 0.16
C GLY A 256 -8.64 0.95 0.68
N GLN A 257 -8.43 0.74 1.98
CA GLN A 257 -7.14 0.86 2.65
C GLN A 257 -6.00 0.11 1.93
N ILE A 258 -6.25 -1.14 1.52
CA ILE A 258 -5.25 -1.97 0.83
C ILE A 258 -4.86 -1.34 -0.51
N THR A 259 -5.83 -0.81 -1.26
CA THR A 259 -5.56 -0.13 -2.53
C THR A 259 -4.68 1.11 -2.32
N ALA A 260 -4.97 1.91 -1.30
CA ALA A 260 -4.17 3.08 -0.94
C ALA A 260 -2.74 2.70 -0.55
N LEU A 261 -2.55 1.65 0.26
CA LEU A 261 -1.23 1.15 0.64
C LEU A 261 -0.42 0.72 -0.60
N ASN A 262 -1.03 -0.06 -1.50
CA ASN A 262 -0.35 -0.52 -2.71
C ASN A 262 -0.02 0.62 -3.67
N ASP A 263 -0.92 1.60 -3.88
CA ASP A 263 -0.59 2.80 -4.64
C ASP A 263 0.61 3.54 -4.02
N CYS A 264 0.66 3.64 -2.68
CA CYS A 264 1.73 4.33 -1.99
C CYS A 264 3.10 3.65 -2.15
N VAL A 265 3.13 2.31 -2.15
CA VAL A 265 4.35 1.53 -2.41
C VAL A 265 4.91 1.86 -3.79
N TYR A 266 4.08 1.81 -4.84
CA TYR A 266 4.55 2.08 -6.20
C TYR A 266 4.88 3.54 -6.45
N ARG A 267 4.08 4.47 -5.91
CA ARG A 267 4.36 5.91 -5.93
C ARG A 267 5.76 6.21 -5.39
N ASN A 268 6.16 5.52 -4.32
CA ASN A 268 7.43 5.74 -3.64
C ASN A 268 8.55 4.80 -4.07
N MET A 269 8.32 3.90 -5.02
CA MET A 269 9.29 2.88 -5.45
C MET A 269 10.64 3.46 -5.90
N LEU A 270 10.62 4.64 -6.52
CA LEU A 270 11.85 5.34 -6.96
C LEU A 270 12.11 6.63 -6.16
N ARG A 271 11.24 6.98 -5.20
CA ARG A 271 11.32 8.22 -4.41
C ARG A 271 11.91 7.98 -3.02
N SER A 272 11.74 6.78 -2.48
CA SER A 272 12.08 6.46 -1.10
C SER A 272 12.97 5.23 -0.99
N LYS A 273 13.97 5.28 -0.11
CA LYS A 273 14.76 4.10 0.26
C LYS A 273 13.91 3.10 1.05
N PHE A 274 13.11 3.61 1.99
CA PHE A 274 12.16 2.84 2.77
C PHE A 274 10.78 3.50 2.81
N VAL A 275 9.75 2.66 2.85
CA VAL A 275 8.36 3.06 3.05
C VAL A 275 7.84 2.40 4.32
N ILE A 276 7.22 3.20 5.19
CA ILE A 276 6.57 2.74 6.42
C ILE A 276 5.07 2.68 6.16
N LEU A 277 4.46 1.52 6.40
CA LEU A 277 3.03 1.30 6.21
C LEU A 277 2.33 1.27 7.58
N ASN A 278 1.96 2.44 8.09
CA ASN A 278 1.37 2.64 9.43
C ASN A 278 0.00 3.30 9.35
N ASP A 279 -0.80 3.10 10.40
CA ASP A 279 -1.96 3.96 10.68
C ASP A 279 -1.51 5.26 11.35
N ALA A 280 -2.39 6.27 11.41
CA ALA A 280 -2.05 7.60 11.91
C ALA A 280 -1.73 7.63 13.42
N ASP A 281 -2.18 6.63 14.16
CA ASP A 281 -2.06 6.44 15.60
C ASP A 281 -0.99 5.40 16.01
N GLU A 282 -0.19 4.92 15.05
CA GLU A 282 0.83 3.89 15.25
C GLU A 282 2.25 4.43 15.02
N ILE A 283 3.13 4.30 16.02
CA ILE A 283 4.53 4.74 15.91
C ILE A 283 5.46 3.54 16.11
N ILE A 284 6.31 3.24 15.13
CA ILE A 284 7.40 2.26 15.32
C ILE A 284 8.49 2.93 16.16
N LEU A 285 8.56 2.57 17.45
CA LEU A 285 9.53 3.09 18.40
C LEU A 285 10.77 2.19 18.46
N PRO A 286 11.96 2.70 18.12
CA PRO A 286 13.21 2.00 18.38
C PRO A 286 13.53 1.97 19.88
N LEU A 287 13.88 0.80 20.42
CA LEU A 287 14.33 0.65 21.81
C LEU A 287 15.86 0.69 21.92
N LYS A 288 16.57 0.01 21.00
CA LYS A 288 18.05 -0.09 21.00
C LYS A 288 18.75 1.02 20.22
N HIS A 289 18.02 1.74 19.38
CA HIS A 289 18.56 2.73 18.47
C HIS A 289 17.96 4.12 18.73
N PRO A 290 18.62 5.22 18.33
CA PRO A 290 18.07 6.56 18.50
C PRO A 290 16.97 6.89 17.48
N ASP A 291 17.08 6.37 16.26
CA ASP A 291 16.26 6.71 15.10
C ASP A 291 16.10 5.54 14.13
N TRP A 292 15.25 5.70 13.10
CA TRP A 292 15.03 4.67 12.09
C TRP A 292 16.25 4.46 11.20
N LYS A 293 17.06 5.49 10.94
CA LYS A 293 18.25 5.36 10.09
C LYS A 293 19.25 4.36 10.66
N THR A 294 19.60 4.53 11.94
CA THR A 294 20.55 3.67 12.66
C THR A 294 19.98 2.27 12.85
N MET A 295 18.68 2.18 13.18
CA MET A 295 17.98 0.90 13.31
C MET A 295 17.99 0.12 11.99
N MET A 296 17.61 0.76 10.88
CA MET A 296 17.53 0.12 9.58
C MET A 296 18.91 -0.28 9.05
N GLN A 297 19.95 0.51 9.32
CA GLN A 297 21.33 0.11 8.99
C GLN A 297 21.70 -1.20 9.69
N SER A 298 21.53 -1.25 11.02
CA SER A 298 21.79 -2.46 11.82
C SER A 298 20.97 -3.67 11.35
N LEU A 299 19.67 -3.48 11.08
CA LEU A 299 18.78 -4.54 10.61
C LEU A 299 19.16 -5.05 9.22
N GLN A 300 19.58 -4.18 8.31
CA GLN A 300 20.03 -4.57 6.96
C GLN A 300 21.36 -5.33 6.99
N GLU A 301 22.30 -4.91 7.84
CA GLU A 301 23.59 -5.58 8.03
C GLU A 301 23.40 -7.00 8.60
N GLN A 302 22.51 -7.16 9.57
CA GLN A 302 22.19 -8.47 10.18
C GLN A 302 21.37 -9.38 9.26
N ASN A 303 20.55 -8.81 8.38
CA ASN A 303 19.60 -9.55 7.55
C ASN A 303 19.76 -9.18 6.06
N PRO A 304 20.89 -9.55 5.42
CA PRO A 304 21.14 -9.21 4.01
C PRO A 304 20.06 -9.79 3.09
N GLY A 305 19.71 -9.05 2.04
CA GLY A 305 18.67 -9.44 1.08
C GLY A 305 17.22 -9.14 1.52
N THR A 306 17.00 -8.83 2.80
CA THR A 306 15.68 -8.48 3.34
C THR A 306 15.08 -7.25 2.66
N GLY A 307 13.77 -7.30 2.40
CA GLY A 307 12.99 -6.19 1.84
C GLY A 307 11.81 -5.79 2.71
N VAL A 308 11.47 -6.56 3.74
CA VAL A 308 10.31 -6.36 4.60
C VAL A 308 10.72 -6.59 6.04
N PHE A 309 10.55 -5.59 6.88
CA PHE A 309 10.82 -5.64 8.32
C PHE A 309 9.49 -5.47 9.05
N LEU A 310 9.08 -6.50 9.77
CA LEU A 310 7.79 -6.56 10.46
C LEU A 310 7.98 -6.25 11.94
N PHE A 311 7.23 -5.28 12.46
CA PHE A 311 7.25 -4.82 13.84
C PHE A 311 5.95 -5.19 14.52
N GLU A 312 6.02 -5.63 15.77
CA GLU A 312 4.86 -6.09 16.52
C GLU A 312 4.08 -4.93 17.14
N ASN A 313 2.75 -4.99 17.02
CA ASN A 313 1.84 -3.99 17.58
C ASN A 313 1.53 -4.28 19.04
N HIS A 314 1.77 -3.28 19.89
CA HIS A 314 1.38 -3.29 21.30
C HIS A 314 0.47 -2.12 21.63
N ILE A 315 -0.61 -2.45 22.35
CA ILE A 315 -1.68 -1.52 22.70
C ILE A 315 -1.32 -0.76 23.97
N PHE A 316 -1.38 0.57 23.88
CA PHE A 316 -1.30 1.49 25.01
C PHE A 316 -2.69 2.08 25.25
N PRO A 317 -3.48 1.55 26.20
CA PRO A 317 -4.87 1.95 26.36
C PRO A 317 -5.04 3.45 26.65
N GLU A 318 -5.82 4.14 25.81
CA GLU A 318 -6.16 5.56 26.01
C GLU A 318 -6.98 5.82 27.29
N THR A 319 -7.53 4.76 27.90
CA THR A 319 -8.26 4.83 29.17
C THR A 319 -7.36 4.84 30.40
N ILE A 320 -6.05 4.53 30.25
CA ILE A 320 -5.09 4.45 31.35
C ILE A 320 -3.97 5.47 31.12
N SER A 321 -3.99 6.55 31.91
CA SER A 321 -3.03 7.65 31.79
C SER A 321 -2.25 7.89 33.09
N THR A 322 -1.19 8.69 32.97
CA THR A 322 -0.40 9.21 34.07
C THR A 322 -0.53 10.74 34.12
N HIS A 323 -0.29 11.34 35.29
CA HIS A 323 -0.30 12.81 35.43
C HIS A 323 0.93 13.48 34.83
N THR A 324 1.98 12.70 34.50
CA THR A 324 3.21 13.20 33.88
C THR A 324 2.91 13.75 32.48
N PHE A 325 3.54 14.88 32.12
CA PHE A 325 3.31 15.57 30.84
C PHE A 325 1.85 16.04 30.62
N ASN A 326 1.13 16.33 31.71
CA ASN A 326 -0.13 17.07 31.62
C ASN A 326 0.15 18.53 31.24
N ILE A 327 -0.05 18.87 29.97
CA ILE A 327 0.18 20.22 29.43
C ILE A 327 -1.18 20.87 29.24
N SER A 328 -1.49 21.88 30.06
CA SER A 328 -2.81 22.50 30.12
C SER A 328 -3.30 23.05 28.78
N SER A 329 -2.40 23.59 27.95
CA SER A 329 -2.73 24.12 26.63
C SER A 329 -3.15 23.05 25.62
N TRP A 330 -2.84 21.77 25.86
CA TRP A 330 -3.22 20.68 24.96
C TRP A 330 -4.63 20.15 25.26
N ASN A 331 -5.17 20.41 26.45
CA ASN A 331 -6.46 19.87 26.90
C ASN A 331 -7.67 20.36 26.09
N THR A 332 -7.52 21.46 25.36
CA THR A 332 -8.56 22.02 24.48
C THR A 332 -8.50 21.48 23.05
N VAL A 333 -7.44 20.73 22.71
CA VAL A 333 -7.21 20.18 21.37
C VAL A 333 -7.85 18.78 21.29
N PRO A 334 -8.74 18.51 20.31
CA PRO A 334 -9.31 17.18 20.13
C PRO A 334 -8.24 16.10 19.95
N GLY A 335 -8.32 15.01 20.71
CA GLY A 335 -7.43 13.85 20.57
C GLY A 335 -6.72 13.46 21.87
N VAL A 336 -5.82 12.49 21.76
CA VAL A 336 -5.12 11.89 22.92
C VAL A 336 -3.71 12.45 23.07
N ASN A 337 -3.30 12.78 24.30
CA ASN A 337 -1.91 13.10 24.64
C ASN A 337 -1.12 11.81 24.87
N ILE A 338 -0.40 11.33 23.85
CA ILE A 338 0.27 10.02 23.92
C ILE A 338 1.37 9.97 24.98
N LEU A 339 1.94 11.10 25.39
CA LEU A 339 2.95 11.13 26.46
C LEU A 339 2.39 10.70 27.82
N GLN A 340 1.07 10.73 28.03
CA GLN A 340 0.46 10.30 29.28
C GLN A 340 0.27 8.78 29.35
N HIS A 341 0.34 8.06 28.23
CA HIS A 341 0.00 6.64 28.12
C HIS A 341 1.26 5.78 28.02
N VAL A 342 1.76 5.33 29.17
CA VAL A 342 3.00 4.52 29.29
C VAL A 342 2.77 3.14 29.88
N HIS A 343 1.55 2.65 29.82
CA HIS A 343 1.21 1.30 30.25
C HIS A 343 0.64 0.58 29.05
N ARG A 344 1.30 -0.51 28.63
CA ARG A 344 0.84 -1.35 27.52
C ARG A 344 0.20 -2.62 28.02
N GLU A 345 -0.76 -3.13 27.25
CA GLU A 345 -1.31 -4.45 27.49
C GLU A 345 -0.24 -5.54 27.30
N PRO A 346 -0.25 -6.62 28.12
CA PRO A 346 0.53 -7.80 27.84
C PRO A 346 0.01 -8.52 26.59
N ASP A 347 0.84 -9.39 26.02
CA ASP A 347 0.46 -10.16 24.84
C ASP A 347 -0.77 -11.02 25.10
N ARG A 348 -1.67 -11.05 24.12
CA ARG A 348 -2.92 -11.82 24.21
C ARG A 348 -2.61 -13.30 24.11
N LYS A 349 -3.18 -14.10 25.02
CA LYS A 349 -3.11 -15.56 24.92
C LYS A 349 -3.75 -16.01 23.60
N ASP A 350 -3.07 -16.93 22.92
CA ASP A 350 -3.55 -17.60 21.70
C ASP A 350 -3.84 -16.67 20.50
N VAL A 351 -3.40 -15.41 20.55
CA VAL A 351 -3.58 -14.43 19.46
C VAL A 351 -2.25 -13.78 19.14
N ILE A 352 -1.79 -13.94 17.90
CA ILE A 352 -0.60 -13.23 17.42
C ILE A 352 -0.92 -11.74 17.32
N ASN A 353 -0.06 -10.90 17.90
CA ASN A 353 -0.20 -9.46 17.74
C ASN A 353 -0.07 -9.06 16.26
N PRO A 354 -0.95 -8.17 15.77
CA PRO A 354 -0.81 -7.62 14.43
C PRO A 354 0.56 -6.96 14.25
N LYS A 355 1.01 -6.90 12.99
CA LYS A 355 2.29 -6.26 12.67
C LYS A 355 2.07 -5.08 11.73
N LYS A 356 3.02 -4.16 11.72
CA LYS A 356 3.21 -3.16 10.65
C LYS A 356 4.63 -3.26 10.14
N MET A 357 4.96 -2.51 9.11
CA MET A 357 6.17 -2.78 8.35
C MET A 357 6.90 -1.55 7.86
N ILE A 358 8.23 -1.65 7.89
CA ILE A 358 9.14 -0.84 7.11
C ILE A 358 9.61 -1.71 5.95
N ILE A 359 9.41 -1.23 4.72
CA ILE A 359 9.71 -2.00 3.50
C ILE A 359 10.68 -1.25 2.59
N ASP A 360 11.43 -1.99 1.79
CA ASP A 360 12.04 -1.48 0.57
C ASP A 360 10.99 -1.57 -0.55
N PRO A 361 10.46 -0.44 -1.05
CA PRO A 361 9.37 -0.47 -2.03
C PRO A 361 9.78 -1.09 -3.37
N ARG A 362 11.09 -1.18 -3.66
CA ARG A 362 11.61 -1.88 -4.85
C ARG A 362 11.48 -3.39 -4.72
N LYS A 363 11.43 -3.92 -3.50
CA LYS A 363 11.33 -5.37 -3.23
C LYS A 363 9.91 -5.84 -2.95
N VAL A 364 8.93 -4.95 -2.80
CA VAL A 364 7.52 -5.30 -2.53
C VAL A 364 6.67 -5.13 -3.77
N VAL A 365 5.82 -6.12 -4.06
CA VAL A 365 4.94 -6.13 -5.22
C VAL A 365 3.47 -5.95 -4.83
N GLN A 366 3.04 -6.61 -3.75
CA GLN A 366 1.68 -6.53 -3.21
C GLN A 366 1.74 -6.55 -1.69
N THR A 367 1.00 -5.65 -1.04
CA THR A 367 0.91 -5.58 0.43
C THR A 367 -0.53 -5.63 0.91
N SER A 368 -0.72 -6.13 2.13
CA SER A 368 -1.93 -5.94 2.93
C SER A 368 -1.62 -4.99 4.11
N VAL A 369 -2.52 -4.91 5.08
CA VAL A 369 -2.42 -4.06 6.28
C VAL A 369 -1.35 -4.56 7.25
N HIS A 370 -1.25 -5.88 7.45
CA HIS A 370 -0.37 -6.48 8.47
C HIS A 370 0.75 -7.37 7.91
N SER A 371 0.77 -7.60 6.60
CA SER A 371 1.78 -8.44 5.95
C SER A 371 1.91 -8.10 4.46
N VAL A 372 3.02 -8.52 3.87
CA VAL A 372 3.23 -8.46 2.42
C VAL A 372 2.65 -9.73 1.79
N LEU A 373 1.90 -9.58 0.70
CA LEU A 373 1.32 -10.68 -0.06
C LEU A 373 2.33 -11.23 -1.09
N ARG A 374 3.13 -10.35 -1.70
CA ARG A 374 4.16 -10.73 -2.67
C ARG A 374 5.35 -9.77 -2.65
N ALA A 375 6.56 -10.32 -2.58
CA ALA A 375 7.82 -9.59 -2.60
C ALA A 375 8.95 -10.41 -3.26
N TYR A 376 9.99 -9.70 -3.70
CA TYR A 376 11.27 -10.27 -4.16
C TYR A 376 12.29 -10.43 -3.03
N GLY A 377 12.08 -9.75 -1.90
CA GLY A 377 12.96 -9.81 -0.73
C GLY A 377 12.38 -10.68 0.39
N ASN A 378 13.27 -11.14 1.27
CA ASN A 378 12.86 -11.83 2.49
C ASN A 378 12.11 -10.89 3.44
N SER A 379 11.28 -11.49 4.29
CA SER A 379 10.62 -10.83 5.41
C SER A 379 11.27 -11.26 6.72
N VAL A 380 11.57 -10.30 7.59
CA VAL A 380 12.06 -10.58 8.95
C VAL A 380 11.10 -10.00 9.98
N SER A 381 10.82 -10.77 11.03
CA SER A 381 10.16 -10.23 12.23
C SER A 381 11.22 -9.60 13.10
N VAL A 382 11.10 -8.30 13.34
CA VAL A 382 12.02 -7.54 14.20
C VAL A 382 11.69 -7.89 15.65
N PRO A 383 12.70 -8.30 16.46
CA PRO A 383 12.50 -8.55 17.87
C PRO A 383 11.96 -7.32 18.64
N VAL A 384 11.03 -7.54 19.58
CA VAL A 384 10.39 -6.48 20.38
C VAL A 384 11.41 -5.68 21.19
N ASP A 385 12.52 -6.29 21.59
CA ASP A 385 13.61 -5.62 22.31
C ASP A 385 14.45 -4.70 21.41
N VAL A 386 14.31 -4.79 20.08
CA VAL A 386 14.90 -3.86 19.11
C VAL A 386 13.95 -2.70 18.84
N ALA A 387 12.69 -3.01 18.49
CA ALA A 387 11.66 -2.03 18.18
C ALA A 387 10.26 -2.63 18.32
N LEU A 388 9.29 -1.80 18.69
CA LEU A 388 7.88 -2.16 18.76
C LEU A 388 7.01 -1.06 18.19
N ILE A 389 5.77 -1.37 17.83
CA ILE A 389 4.78 -0.36 17.48
C ILE A 389 4.03 0.05 18.75
N TYR A 390 4.13 1.32 19.06
CA TYR A 390 3.31 2.01 20.03
C TYR A 390 1.97 2.36 19.39
N HIS A 391 0.89 1.72 19.84
CA HIS A 391 -0.46 1.98 19.36
C HIS A 391 -1.34 2.48 20.52
N CYS A 392 -1.50 3.80 20.62
CA CYS A 392 -2.36 4.39 21.65
C CYS A 392 -3.79 4.51 21.15
N ARG A 393 -4.69 3.73 21.74
CA ARG A 393 -6.08 3.58 21.30
C ARG A 393 -6.95 2.92 22.38
N VAL A 394 -8.22 2.73 22.07
CA VAL A 394 -9.13 1.88 22.86
C VAL A 394 -8.52 0.50 23.16
N PRO A 395 -8.67 -0.02 24.39
CA PRO A 395 -8.08 -1.29 24.81
C PRO A 395 -8.64 -2.47 24.00
N LEU A 396 -7.80 -3.49 23.79
CA LEU A 396 -8.23 -4.78 23.26
C LEU A 396 -8.54 -5.77 24.38
N GLN A 397 -8.02 -5.53 25.59
CA GLN A 397 -8.26 -6.35 26.78
C GLN A 397 -8.78 -5.46 27.93
N GLY A 398 -9.96 -4.86 27.73
CA GLY A 398 -10.53 -3.84 28.63
C GLY A 398 -10.81 -4.28 30.08
N ASN A 399 -10.80 -5.58 30.36
CA ASN A 399 -11.00 -6.13 31.71
C ASN A 399 -9.68 -6.37 32.47
N LEU A 400 -8.53 -6.04 31.89
CA LEU A 400 -7.26 -6.20 32.59
C LEU A 400 -7.14 -5.23 33.76
N PRO A 401 -6.77 -5.71 34.96
CA PRO A 401 -6.54 -4.84 36.07
C PRO A 401 -5.19 -4.12 35.88
N ARG A 402 -5.05 -2.92 36.45
CA ARG A 402 -3.94 -2.00 36.15
C ARG A 402 -2.56 -2.62 36.46
N GLU A 403 -2.50 -3.49 37.45
CA GLU A 403 -1.27 -4.16 37.91
C GLU A 403 -0.76 -5.19 36.91
N SER A 404 -1.63 -5.64 35.98
CA SER A 404 -1.24 -6.54 34.88
C SER A 404 -0.66 -5.81 33.67
N LEU A 405 -0.72 -4.48 33.64
CA LEU A 405 -0.17 -3.69 32.54
C LEU A 405 1.34 -3.51 32.69
N ILE A 406 2.03 -3.53 31.55
CA ILE A 406 3.48 -3.40 31.49
C ILE A 406 3.81 -1.92 31.37
N ARG A 407 4.54 -1.37 32.34
CA ARG A 407 5.02 0.01 32.26
C ARG A 407 6.17 0.12 31.26
N ASP A 408 5.96 0.94 30.23
CA ASP A 408 6.92 1.20 29.16
C ASP A 408 7.02 2.71 28.91
N THR A 409 8.15 3.29 29.29
CA THR A 409 8.42 4.73 29.18
C THR A 409 9.31 5.07 27.98
N THR A 410 9.46 4.18 26.99
CA THR A 410 10.36 4.37 25.86
C THR A 410 10.07 5.66 25.10
N LEU A 411 8.78 5.98 24.89
CA LEU A 411 8.34 7.22 24.24
C LEU A 411 8.89 8.48 24.94
N TRP A 412 9.06 8.44 26.27
CA TRP A 412 9.54 9.59 27.04
C TRP A 412 10.98 9.98 26.74
N ARG A 413 11.78 9.12 26.09
CA ARG A 413 13.11 9.50 25.59
C ARG A 413 13.07 10.72 24.67
N TYR A 414 11.95 10.91 23.97
CA TYR A 414 11.76 11.98 22.98
C TYR A 414 10.96 13.17 23.53
N ASN A 415 10.63 13.18 24.83
CA ASN A 415 9.68 14.14 25.40
C ASN A 415 10.04 15.61 25.11
N SER A 416 11.31 15.98 25.22
CA SER A 416 11.71 17.38 25.19
C SER A 416 11.57 17.95 23.79
N SER A 417 12.06 17.21 22.78
CA SER A 417 11.90 17.56 21.37
C SER A 417 10.43 17.48 20.94
N LEU A 418 9.72 16.44 21.37
CA LEU A 418 8.32 16.24 20.99
C LEU A 418 7.43 17.38 21.51
N ILE A 419 7.52 17.71 22.80
CA ILE A 419 6.73 18.78 23.42
C ILE A 419 7.01 20.12 22.76
N MET A 420 8.29 20.44 22.54
CA MET A 420 8.70 21.68 21.86
C MET A 420 8.09 21.79 20.47
N ASN A 421 8.19 20.73 19.67
CA ASN A 421 7.68 20.72 18.30
C ASN A 421 6.15 20.76 18.25
N VAL A 422 5.46 19.96 19.09
CA VAL A 422 3.99 19.95 19.17
C VAL A 422 3.46 21.32 19.56
N ASN A 423 4.08 21.98 20.54
CA ASN A 423 3.72 23.35 20.91
C ASN A 423 3.83 24.31 19.72
N LYS A 424 4.95 24.25 18.97
CA LYS A 424 5.15 25.07 17.78
C LYS A 424 4.02 24.90 16.76
N VAL A 425 3.65 23.65 16.45
CA VAL A 425 2.57 23.36 15.50
C VAL A 425 1.23 23.87 16.03
N LEU A 426 0.92 23.62 17.30
CA LEU A 426 -0.34 24.06 17.91
C LEU A 426 -0.50 25.59 17.88
N TYR A 427 0.54 26.36 18.23
CA TYR A 427 0.53 27.83 18.15
C TYR A 427 0.38 28.39 16.74
N GLN A 428 0.65 27.59 15.70
CA GLN A 428 0.55 28.04 14.31
C GLN A 428 -0.77 27.60 13.66
N THR A 429 -1.52 26.68 14.28
CA THR A 429 -2.64 26.01 13.61
C THR A 429 -3.93 25.95 14.43
N VAL A 430 -3.84 25.90 15.76
CA VAL A 430 -4.97 25.62 16.66
C VAL A 430 -5.15 26.70 17.72
N LEU A 431 -4.07 27.01 18.44
CA LEU A 431 -3.99 28.01 19.52
C LEU A 431 -3.57 29.36 18.93
#